data_AF-A0A7K0X023-F1
#
_entry.id   AF-A0A7K0X023-F1
#
_cell.length_a   1.000
_cell.length_b   1.000
_cell.length_c   1.000
_cell.angle_alpha   90.00
_cell.angle_beta   90.00
_cell.angle_gamma   90.00
#
_symmetry.space_group_name_H-M   'P 1'
#
loop_
_entity.id
_entity.type
_entity.pdbx_description
1 polymer ?
#
loop_
_entity_poly.entity_id
_entity_poly.type
_entity_poly.pdbx_seq_one_letter_code
_entity_poly.pdbx_strand_id
1 'polypeptide(L)'
;MRFPMTVLRVVTLGPALLVSFVLTVVVCALLPPALGLVVFMAAGGLLVALALGQLQEPAIAALTRSRPATEAEFRVMAPALAELGGRGVDVGALFVRRVQRPSTPVAVAIGRRTVVVSPGLVEATYRGGVTGAEAAAAVAHAVGRHQALRPRLELAVLAATTPWRVMVATFRGVGRAFAWLPFMRLAWTLRGVVGVICVVQSVAEGRAAPGLLGGAVVALTYLVPAAGRRIELRVEAEADRFVLALGLGPVLAGLLRRFGHPMTLERMQQLEAVVEQPQRPRLHLVHG
;
A
#
# COMPACT_ATOMS: atom_id res chain seq x y z
N MET A 1 9.67 -21.62 7.44
CA MET A 1 9.18 -20.83 8.60
C MET A 1 8.24 -19.71 8.14
N ARG A 2 6.98 -19.70 8.60
CA ARG A 2 6.01 -18.63 8.29
C ARG A 2 6.17 -17.51 9.32
N PHE A 3 6.80 -16.40 8.93
CA PHE A 3 6.87 -15.22 9.81
C PHE A 3 5.48 -14.61 10.00
N PRO A 4 5.09 -14.14 11.19
CA PRO A 4 3.82 -13.46 11.40
C PRO A 4 3.79 -12.11 10.67
N MET A 5 2.62 -11.68 10.21
CA MET A 5 2.44 -10.39 9.51
C MET A 5 2.90 -9.20 10.36
N THR A 6 2.73 -9.29 11.68
CA THR A 6 3.18 -8.25 12.63
C THR A 6 4.69 -8.03 12.56
N VAL A 7 5.49 -9.10 12.55
CA VAL A 7 6.96 -9.00 12.47
C VAL A 7 7.38 -8.39 11.14
N LEU A 8 6.79 -8.83 10.03
CA LEU A 8 7.09 -8.26 8.72
C LEU A 8 6.76 -6.76 8.67
N ARG A 9 5.63 -6.34 9.27
CA ARG A 9 5.24 -4.93 9.35
C ARG A 9 6.17 -4.11 10.23
N VAL A 10 6.60 -4.63 11.38
CA VAL A 10 7.56 -3.94 12.26
C VAL A 10 8.89 -3.73 11.53
N VAL A 11 9.38 -4.77 10.85
CA VAL A 11 10.62 -4.68 10.07
C VAL A 11 10.49 -3.64 8.95
N THR A 12 9.36 -3.58 8.24
CA THR A 12 9.20 -2.64 7.11
C THR A 12 8.84 -1.21 7.51
N LEU A 13 7.95 -1.02 8.48
CA LEU A 13 7.43 0.29 8.89
C LEU A 13 8.25 0.91 10.02
N GLY A 14 8.82 0.11 10.91
CA GLY A 14 9.56 0.60 12.08
C GLY A 14 10.70 1.56 11.73
N PRO A 15 11.63 1.19 10.82
CA PRO A 15 12.69 2.09 10.39
C PRO A 15 12.16 3.37 9.74
N ALA A 16 11.11 3.28 8.92
CA ALA A 16 10.51 4.43 8.26
C ALA A 16 9.89 5.40 9.28
N LEU A 17 9.19 4.89 10.29
CA LEU A 17 8.61 5.70 11.37
C LEU A 17 9.69 6.34 12.23
N LEU A 18 10.72 5.58 12.60
CA LEU A 18 11.84 6.08 13.40
C LEU A 18 12.56 7.23 12.68
N VAL A 19 12.95 7.01 11.42
CA VAL A 19 13.66 8.04 10.64
C VAL A 19 12.75 9.24 10.38
N SER A 20 11.47 9.02 10.07
CA SER A 20 10.52 10.13 9.96
C SER A 20 10.42 10.95 11.25
N PHE A 21 10.33 10.31 12.41
CA PHE A 21 10.28 10.99 13.70
C PHE A 21 11.54 11.83 13.93
N VAL A 22 12.72 11.25 13.72
CA VAL A 22 14.00 11.97 13.82
C VAL A 22 14.05 13.16 12.85
N LEU A 23 13.64 12.97 11.60
CA LEU A 23 13.58 14.05 10.61
C LEU A 23 12.62 15.17 11.04
N THR A 24 11.45 14.82 11.58
CA THR A 24 10.49 15.81 12.10
C THR A 24 11.10 16.59 13.26
N VAL A 25 11.75 15.92 14.21
CA VAL A 25 12.44 16.59 15.33
C VAL A 25 13.54 17.53 14.83
N VAL A 26 14.39 17.08 13.91
CA VAL A 26 15.46 17.90 13.31
C VAL A 26 14.88 19.14 12.61
N VAL A 27 13.82 18.98 11.80
CA VAL A 27 13.18 20.12 11.13
C VAL A 27 12.57 21.10 12.13
N CYS A 28 11.93 20.60 13.19
CA CYS A 28 11.36 21.47 14.23
C CYS A 28 12.46 22.21 15.02
N ALA A 29 13.61 21.58 15.25
CA ALA A 29 14.74 22.19 15.93
C ALA A 29 15.44 23.28 15.11
N LEU A 30 15.29 23.29 13.79
CA LEU A 30 15.80 24.34 12.90
C LEU A 30 14.93 25.61 12.89
N LEU A 31 13.71 25.54 13.43
CA LEU A 31 12.80 26.68 13.53
C LEU A 31 13.05 27.46 14.83
N PRO A 32 12.63 28.75 14.89
CA PRO A 32 12.60 29.48 16.16
C PRO A 32 11.85 28.69 17.24
N PRO A 33 12.29 28.67 18.51
CA PRO A 33 11.81 27.72 19.52
C PRO A 33 10.28 27.67 19.68
N ALA A 34 9.62 28.82 19.68
CA ALA A 34 8.16 28.90 19.77
C ALA A 34 7.47 28.28 18.55
N LEU A 35 7.97 28.56 17.34
CA LEU A 35 7.44 27.99 16.10
C LEU A 35 7.71 26.48 16.00
N GLY A 36 8.91 26.04 16.40
CA GLY A 36 9.27 24.61 16.43
C GLY A 36 8.34 23.80 17.33
N LEU A 37 8.05 24.32 18.54
CA LEU A 37 7.10 23.69 19.45
C LEU A 37 5.68 23.65 18.88
N VAL A 38 5.20 24.77 18.31
CA VAL A 38 3.86 24.84 17.70
C VAL A 38 3.74 23.85 16.54
N VAL A 39 4.73 23.76 15.65
CA VAL A 39 4.74 22.81 14.52
C VAL A 39 4.79 21.36 15.01
N PHE A 40 5.60 21.06 16.02
CA PHE A 40 5.70 19.71 16.59
C PHE A 40 4.37 19.28 17.23
N MET A 41 3.76 20.17 18.03
CA MET A 41 2.46 19.92 18.65
C MET A 41 1.35 19.80 17.60
N ALA A 42 1.36 20.62 16.55
CA ALA A 42 0.41 20.51 15.45
C ALA A 42 0.56 19.20 14.68
N ALA A 43 1.79 18.76 14.41
CA ALA A 43 2.06 17.47 13.76
C ALA A 43 1.59 16.29 14.63
N GLY A 44 1.89 16.31 15.94
CA GLY A 44 1.40 15.32 16.90
C GLY A 44 -0.12 15.30 16.99
N GLY A 45 -0.75 16.48 17.11
CA GLY A 45 -2.19 16.65 17.13
C GLY A 45 -2.87 16.13 15.86
N LEU A 46 -2.28 16.39 14.69
CA LEU A 46 -2.75 15.83 13.42
C LEU A 46 -2.69 14.30 13.41
N LEU A 47 -1.60 13.70 13.90
CA LEU A 47 -1.48 12.24 13.98
C LEU A 47 -2.53 11.64 14.93
N VAL A 48 -2.77 12.27 16.07
CA VAL A 48 -3.81 11.85 17.03
C VAL A 48 -5.20 11.99 16.41
N ALA A 49 -5.50 13.11 15.76
CA ALA A 49 -6.77 13.32 15.07
C ALA A 49 -7.01 12.23 14.01
N LEU A 50 -6.01 11.93 13.18
CA LEU A 50 -6.08 10.84 12.18
C LEU A 50 -6.24 9.46 12.82
N ALA A 51 -5.59 9.22 13.96
CA ALA A 51 -5.72 7.97 14.71
C ALA A 51 -7.13 7.80 15.29
N LEU A 52 -7.77 8.89 15.69
CA LEU A 52 -9.17 8.94 16.13
C LEU A 52 -10.18 8.89 14.96
N GLY A 53 -9.69 8.87 13.71
CA GLY A 53 -10.54 8.84 12.51
C GLY A 53 -11.15 10.21 12.15
N GLN A 54 -10.64 11.29 12.74
CA GLN A 54 -10.97 12.65 12.33
C GLN A 54 -10.17 13.03 11.08
N LEU A 55 -10.68 13.98 10.29
CA LEU A 55 -10.00 14.51 9.09
C LEU A 55 -9.69 13.46 8.00
N GLN A 56 -10.44 12.35 7.94
CA GLN A 56 -10.17 11.28 6.97
C GLN A 56 -10.25 11.77 5.52
N GLU A 57 -11.31 12.49 5.15
CA GLU A 57 -11.48 13.00 3.79
C GLU A 57 -10.37 13.98 3.35
N PRO A 58 -10.06 15.07 4.10
CA PRO A 58 -8.99 15.98 3.71
C PRO A 58 -7.62 15.28 3.74
N ALA A 59 -7.39 14.34 4.66
CA ALA A 59 -6.14 13.58 4.70
C ALA A 59 -6.00 12.63 3.51
N ILE A 60 -7.07 11.95 3.09
CA ILE A 60 -7.07 11.12 1.89
C ILE A 60 -6.79 11.99 0.67
N ALA A 61 -7.49 13.11 0.53
CA ALA A 61 -7.29 14.04 -0.58
C ALA A 61 -5.85 14.55 -0.65
N ALA A 62 -5.28 14.99 0.48
CA ALA A 62 -3.92 15.51 0.54
C ALA A 62 -2.85 14.43 0.34
N LEU A 63 -2.91 13.34 1.12
CA LEU A 63 -1.86 12.30 1.15
C LEU A 63 -1.85 11.44 -0.11
N THR A 64 -3.01 11.25 -0.75
CA THR A 64 -3.12 10.48 -1.99
C THR A 64 -3.18 11.34 -3.24
N ARG A 65 -3.19 12.67 -3.09
CA ARG A 65 -3.44 13.65 -4.16
C ARG A 65 -4.70 13.31 -4.95
N SER A 66 -5.78 13.07 -4.24
CA SER A 66 -7.09 12.74 -4.80
C SER A 66 -8.09 13.87 -4.58
N ARG A 67 -9.26 13.72 -5.16
CA ARG A 67 -10.44 14.56 -4.91
C ARG A 67 -11.66 13.63 -4.78
N PRO A 68 -12.73 14.07 -4.10
CA PRO A 68 -14.02 13.40 -4.23
C PRO A 68 -14.37 13.20 -5.71
N ALA A 69 -14.97 12.06 -6.04
CA ALA A 69 -15.48 11.82 -7.38
C ALA A 69 -16.49 12.91 -7.75
N THR A 70 -16.44 13.40 -8.98
CA THR A 70 -17.54 14.25 -9.46
C THR A 70 -18.79 13.41 -9.62
N GLU A 71 -19.94 14.08 -9.64
CA GLU A 71 -21.23 13.42 -9.88
C GLU A 71 -21.22 12.54 -11.15
N ALA A 72 -20.58 13.01 -12.23
CA ALA A 72 -20.44 12.24 -13.47
C ALA A 72 -19.58 10.98 -13.28
N GLU A 73 -18.44 11.09 -12.61
CA GLU A 73 -17.56 9.94 -12.33
C GLU A 73 -18.23 8.93 -11.39
N PHE A 74 -19.00 9.43 -10.42
CA PHE A 74 -19.77 8.59 -9.50
C PHE A 74 -20.83 7.80 -10.27
N ARG A 75 -21.59 8.45 -11.18
CA ARG A 75 -22.59 7.76 -12.01
C ARG A 75 -21.98 6.67 -12.90
N VAL A 76 -20.79 6.91 -13.47
CA VAL A 76 -20.07 5.90 -14.26
C VAL A 76 -19.68 4.70 -13.41
N MET A 77 -19.26 4.93 -12.17
CA MET A 77 -18.84 3.87 -11.25
C MET A 77 -20.00 3.23 -10.47
N ALA A 78 -21.18 3.86 -10.43
CA ALA A 78 -22.33 3.43 -9.64
C ALA A 78 -22.75 1.97 -9.92
N PRO A 79 -22.79 1.47 -11.17
CA PRO A 79 -23.09 0.06 -11.43
C PRO A 79 -22.09 -0.89 -10.78
N ALA A 80 -20.79 -0.57 -10.84
CA ALA A 80 -19.75 -1.36 -10.20
C ALA A 80 -19.86 -1.34 -8.67
N LEU A 81 -20.19 -0.17 -8.09
CA LEU A 81 -20.40 -0.04 -6.64
C LEU A 81 -21.67 -0.77 -6.17
N ALA A 82 -22.75 -0.71 -6.94
CA ALA A 82 -23.99 -1.45 -6.68
C ALA A 82 -23.76 -2.96 -6.75
N GLU A 83 -22.98 -3.41 -7.74
CA GLU A 83 -22.59 -4.80 -7.92
C GLU A 83 -21.79 -5.34 -6.71
N LEU A 84 -20.90 -4.51 -6.15
CA LEU A 84 -20.17 -4.82 -4.92
C LEU A 84 -21.08 -4.82 -3.68
N GLY A 85 -21.98 -3.84 -3.59
CA GLY A 85 -22.97 -3.75 -2.52
C GLY A 85 -23.85 -5.00 -2.46
N GLY A 86 -24.31 -5.50 -3.62
CA GLY A 86 -25.06 -6.75 -3.73
C GLY A 86 -24.29 -8.00 -3.30
N ARG A 87 -22.96 -7.93 -3.26
CA ARG A 87 -22.08 -9.01 -2.76
C ARG A 87 -21.56 -8.76 -1.33
N GLY A 88 -22.14 -7.79 -0.62
CA GLY A 88 -21.81 -7.50 0.78
C GLY A 88 -20.58 -6.62 0.99
N VAL A 89 -20.07 -5.96 -0.06
CA VAL A 89 -18.96 -4.99 0.04
C VAL A 89 -19.49 -3.58 -0.15
N ASP A 90 -19.56 -2.83 0.95
CA ASP A 90 -20.13 -1.49 0.97
C ASP A 90 -19.04 -0.41 0.87
N VAL A 91 -19.07 0.37 -0.21
CA VAL A 91 -18.19 1.50 -0.46
C VAL A 91 -18.97 2.78 -0.24
N GLY A 92 -18.71 3.46 0.87
CA GLY A 92 -19.40 4.68 1.27
C GLY A 92 -18.84 5.95 0.64
N ALA A 93 -17.56 5.98 0.24
CA ALA A 93 -16.96 7.16 -0.38
C ALA A 93 -16.01 6.79 -1.52
N LEU A 94 -16.14 7.50 -2.65
CA LEU A 94 -15.31 7.34 -3.84
C LEU A 94 -14.47 8.59 -4.10
N PHE A 95 -13.16 8.40 -4.20
CA PHE A 95 -12.20 9.44 -4.55
C PHE A 95 -11.50 9.10 -5.86
N VAL A 96 -11.21 10.12 -6.67
CA VAL A 96 -10.45 9.98 -7.92
C VAL A 96 -9.10 10.67 -7.77
N ARG A 97 -8.02 9.97 -8.15
CA ARG A 97 -6.66 10.56 -8.14
C ARG A 97 -6.57 11.71 -9.14
N ARG A 98 -5.91 12.81 -8.74
CA ARG A 98 -5.65 13.96 -9.62
C ARG A 98 -4.49 13.71 -10.59
N VAL A 99 -3.55 12.84 -10.20
CA VAL A 99 -2.34 12.55 -10.98
C VAL A 99 -2.20 11.05 -11.17
N GLN A 100 -2.10 10.63 -12.43
CA GLN A 100 -1.80 9.24 -12.80
C GLN A 100 -0.33 9.13 -13.21
N ARG A 101 0.36 8.14 -12.64
CA ARG A 101 1.71 7.73 -13.03
C ARG A 101 1.64 6.28 -13.50
N PRO A 102 2.63 5.78 -14.27
CA PRO A 102 2.65 4.39 -14.72
C PRO A 102 2.56 3.36 -13.57
N SER A 103 3.02 3.72 -12.37
CA SER A 103 2.96 2.87 -11.18
C SER A 103 1.77 3.17 -10.26
N THR A 104 0.82 4.00 -10.70
CA THR A 104 -0.36 4.33 -9.90
C THR A 104 -1.32 3.14 -9.91
N PRO A 105 -1.67 2.58 -8.74
CA PRO A 105 -2.64 1.49 -8.68
C PRO A 105 -4.02 1.94 -9.19
N VAL A 106 -4.69 1.02 -9.87
CA VAL A 106 -6.01 1.21 -10.49
C VAL A 106 -7.07 1.56 -9.44
N ALA A 107 -7.05 0.86 -8.31
CA ALA A 107 -7.89 1.14 -7.14
C ALA A 107 -7.11 0.88 -5.85
N VAL A 108 -7.40 1.65 -4.80
CA VAL A 108 -6.85 1.49 -3.45
C VAL A 108 -7.97 1.72 -2.45
N ALA A 109 -8.27 0.75 -1.60
CA ALA A 109 -9.16 0.95 -0.46
C ALA A 109 -8.37 1.56 0.71
N ILE A 110 -8.95 2.59 1.34
CA ILE A 110 -8.37 3.30 2.48
C ILE A 110 -9.43 3.41 3.56
N GLY A 111 -9.08 2.98 4.78
CA GLY A 111 -10.06 2.90 5.86
C GLY A 111 -11.19 1.90 5.55
N ARG A 112 -12.33 2.05 6.23
CA ARG A 112 -13.36 1.01 6.24
C ARG A 112 -14.24 0.96 5.00
N ARG A 113 -14.53 2.12 4.40
CA ARG A 113 -15.56 2.26 3.35
C ARG A 113 -15.17 3.25 2.25
N THR A 114 -13.89 3.60 2.14
CA THR A 114 -13.43 4.59 1.17
C THR A 114 -12.52 3.95 0.14
N VAL A 115 -12.77 4.23 -1.14
CA VAL A 115 -11.95 3.74 -2.24
C VAL A 115 -11.44 4.91 -3.07
N VAL A 116 -10.14 4.88 -3.37
CA VAL A 116 -9.48 5.82 -4.26
C VAL A 116 -9.18 5.11 -5.58
N VAL A 117 -9.80 5.55 -6.67
CA VAL A 117 -9.60 5.02 -8.02
C VAL A 117 -8.72 5.92 -8.87
N SER A 118 -8.07 5.34 -9.87
CA SER A 118 -7.36 6.11 -10.90
C SER A 118 -8.36 6.74 -11.89
N PRO A 119 -8.04 7.90 -12.47
CA PRO A 119 -8.87 8.49 -13.51
C PRO A 119 -8.98 7.58 -14.73
N GLY A 120 -7.91 6.84 -15.07
CA GLY A 120 -7.92 5.88 -16.16
C GLY A 120 -8.90 4.71 -15.96
N LEU A 121 -9.19 4.28 -14.72
CA LEU A 121 -10.25 3.30 -14.49
C LEU A 121 -11.62 3.88 -14.84
N VAL A 122 -11.91 5.08 -14.35
CA VAL A 122 -13.21 5.74 -14.59
C VAL A 122 -13.40 6.01 -16.09
N GLU A 123 -12.35 6.49 -16.76
CA GLU A 123 -12.38 6.74 -18.20
C GLU A 123 -12.54 5.45 -19.00
N ALA A 124 -11.85 4.37 -18.63
CA ALA A 124 -11.99 3.08 -19.29
C ALA A 124 -13.39 2.49 -19.09
N THR A 125 -13.99 2.65 -17.90
CA THR A 125 -15.38 2.25 -17.66
C THR A 125 -16.36 3.09 -18.48
N TYR A 126 -16.17 4.40 -18.53
CA TYR A 126 -17.01 5.30 -19.33
C TYR A 126 -16.96 4.97 -20.83
N ARG A 127 -15.77 4.68 -21.37
CA ARG A 127 -15.58 4.30 -22.78
C ARG A 127 -15.99 2.86 -23.10
N GLY A 128 -16.48 2.09 -22.13
CA GLY A 128 -16.79 0.67 -22.29
C GLY A 128 -15.56 -0.23 -22.48
N GLY A 129 -14.36 0.29 -22.27
CA GLY A 129 -13.12 -0.48 -22.27
C GLY A 129 -13.02 -1.40 -21.05
N VAL A 130 -13.68 -1.05 -19.95
CA VAL A 130 -13.81 -1.87 -18.73
C VAL A 130 -15.30 -1.99 -18.39
N THR A 131 -15.78 -3.19 -18.17
CA THR A 131 -17.18 -3.44 -17.78
C THR A 131 -17.43 -3.10 -16.31
N GLY A 132 -18.69 -2.90 -15.90
CA GLY A 132 -19.04 -2.70 -14.50
C GLY A 132 -18.53 -3.81 -13.57
N ALA A 133 -18.61 -5.07 -14.02
CA ALA A 133 -18.11 -6.23 -13.29
C ALA A 133 -16.59 -6.25 -13.19
N GLU A 134 -15.87 -5.87 -14.24
CA GLU A 134 -14.41 -5.74 -14.20
C GLU A 134 -13.96 -4.60 -13.26
N ALA A 135 -14.66 -3.46 -13.29
CA ALA A 135 -14.41 -2.37 -12.36
C ALA A 135 -14.72 -2.77 -10.91
N ALA A 136 -15.82 -3.52 -10.69
CA ALA A 136 -16.16 -4.11 -9.40
C ALA A 136 -15.07 -5.09 -8.94
N ALA A 137 -14.58 -5.97 -9.81
CA ALA A 137 -13.51 -6.91 -9.50
C ALA A 137 -12.20 -6.19 -9.11
N ALA A 138 -11.82 -5.11 -9.81
CA ALA A 138 -10.65 -4.30 -9.48
C ALA A 138 -10.79 -3.61 -8.11
N VAL A 139 -11.97 -3.08 -7.80
CA VAL A 139 -12.25 -2.45 -6.50
C VAL A 139 -12.34 -3.50 -5.39
N ALA A 140 -12.96 -4.65 -5.62
CA ALA A 140 -12.99 -5.79 -4.70
C ALA A 140 -11.56 -6.26 -4.37
N HIS A 141 -10.69 -6.38 -5.37
CA HIS A 141 -9.30 -6.73 -5.15
C HIS A 141 -8.60 -5.69 -4.27
N ALA A 142 -8.81 -4.39 -4.52
CA ALA A 142 -8.27 -3.33 -3.66
C ALA A 142 -8.80 -3.39 -2.21
N VAL A 143 -10.08 -3.71 -2.01
CA VAL A 143 -10.68 -3.92 -0.69
C VAL A 143 -10.08 -5.16 -0.01
N GLY A 144 -9.93 -6.27 -0.73
CA GLY A 144 -9.29 -7.49 -0.23
C GLY A 144 -7.85 -7.23 0.21
N ARG A 145 -7.07 -6.47 -0.57
CA ARG A 145 -5.72 -6.04 -0.20
C ARG A 145 -5.72 -5.21 1.09
N HIS A 146 -6.67 -4.30 1.25
CA HIS A 146 -6.80 -3.49 2.45
C HIS A 146 -7.15 -4.35 3.69
N GLN A 147 -8.09 -5.28 3.55
CA GLN A 147 -8.46 -6.20 4.62
C GLN A 147 -7.30 -7.13 5.03
N ALA A 148 -6.52 -7.60 4.07
CA ALA A 148 -5.31 -8.41 4.30
C ALA A 148 -4.24 -7.65 5.12
N LEU A 149 -4.05 -6.36 4.80
CA LEU A 149 -3.09 -5.52 5.51
C LEU A 149 -3.51 -5.18 6.95
N ARG A 150 -4.82 -5.21 7.26
CA ARG A 150 -5.43 -4.78 8.54
C ARG A 150 -4.80 -3.48 9.09
N PRO A 151 -4.77 -2.36 8.36
CA PRO A 151 -4.09 -1.18 8.84
C PRO A 151 -5.01 -0.39 9.79
N ARG A 152 -4.91 -0.64 11.11
CA ARG A 152 -5.72 0.06 12.13
C ARG A 152 -5.45 1.57 12.23
N LEU A 153 -4.37 2.07 11.62
CA LEU A 153 -3.92 3.48 11.68
C LEU A 153 -3.34 3.93 10.34
N GLU A 154 -3.91 3.50 9.20
CA GLU A 154 -3.29 3.68 7.88
C GLU A 154 -2.97 5.14 7.57
N LEU A 155 -3.92 6.04 7.80
CA LEU A 155 -3.75 7.47 7.51
C LEU A 155 -2.70 8.10 8.42
N ALA A 156 -2.71 7.77 9.72
CA ALA A 156 -1.70 8.25 10.65
C ALA A 156 -0.30 7.72 10.30
N VAL A 157 -0.16 6.44 9.92
CA VAL A 157 1.11 5.86 9.46
C VAL A 157 1.56 6.49 8.14
N LEU A 158 0.63 6.72 7.21
CA LEU A 158 0.92 7.37 5.92
C LEU A 158 1.40 8.80 6.13
N ALA A 159 0.74 9.56 7.02
CA ALA A 159 1.13 10.90 7.42
C ALA A 159 2.49 10.89 8.13
N ALA A 160 2.67 10.05 9.15
CA ALA A 160 3.91 9.92 9.91
C ALA A 160 5.11 9.51 9.04
N THR A 161 4.91 8.66 8.03
CA THR A 161 5.97 8.25 7.10
C THR A 161 6.21 9.25 5.96
N THR A 162 5.49 10.37 5.89
CA THR A 162 5.62 11.36 4.82
C THR A 162 7.04 11.94 4.71
N PRO A 163 7.70 12.39 5.81
CA PRO A 163 9.07 12.91 5.74
C PRO A 163 10.05 11.91 5.13
N TRP A 164 10.04 10.65 5.61
CA TRP A 164 10.84 9.57 5.04
C TRP A 164 10.55 9.34 3.56
N ARG A 165 9.27 9.35 3.15
CA ARG A 165 8.87 9.14 1.74
C ARG A 165 9.35 10.26 0.82
N VAL A 166 9.34 11.51 1.29
CA VAL A 166 9.91 12.65 0.55
C VAL A 166 11.40 12.44 0.37
N MET A 167 12.12 12.11 1.44
CA MET A 167 13.55 11.85 1.37
C MET A 167 13.90 10.71 0.40
N VAL A 168 13.19 9.57 0.48
CA VAL A 168 13.38 8.45 -0.45
C VAL A 168 13.04 8.82 -1.88
N ALA A 169 12.01 9.62 -2.12
CA ALA A 169 11.67 10.09 -3.46
C ALA A 169 12.79 10.96 -4.06
N THR A 170 13.37 11.86 -3.26
CA THR A 170 14.53 12.67 -3.65
C THR A 170 15.73 11.78 -3.97
N PHE A 171 16.10 10.86 -3.07
CA PHE A 171 17.22 9.94 -3.31
C PHE A 171 17.02 9.02 -4.52
N ARG A 172 15.79 8.56 -4.79
CA ARG A 172 15.48 7.79 -6.00
C ARG A 172 15.59 8.64 -7.27
N GLY A 173 15.23 9.92 -7.21
CA GLY A 173 15.43 10.86 -8.32
C GLY A 173 16.90 10.99 -8.67
N VAL A 174 17.74 11.25 -7.65
CA VAL A 174 19.19 11.30 -7.78
C VAL A 174 19.75 9.96 -8.29
N GLY A 175 19.36 8.85 -7.66
CA GLY A 175 19.84 7.52 -8.04
C GLY A 175 19.51 7.14 -9.48
N ARG A 176 18.35 7.57 -10.02
CA ARG A 176 18.02 7.37 -11.45
C ARG A 176 18.92 8.19 -12.37
N ALA A 177 19.26 9.42 -12.00
CA ALA A 177 20.19 10.24 -12.77
C ALA A 177 21.59 9.59 -12.86
N PHE A 178 22.00 8.86 -11.81
CA PHE A 178 23.28 8.16 -11.76
C PHE A 178 23.21 6.67 -12.13
N ALA A 179 22.04 6.13 -12.49
CA ALA A 179 21.85 4.71 -12.74
C ALA A 179 22.54 4.20 -14.02
N TRP A 180 22.94 5.10 -14.92
CA TRP A 180 23.64 4.77 -16.16
C TRP A 180 25.14 4.46 -15.93
N LEU A 181 25.69 4.79 -14.76
CA LEU A 181 27.10 4.53 -14.46
C LEU A 181 27.34 3.05 -14.10
N PRO A 182 28.23 2.33 -14.79
CA PRO A 182 28.49 0.91 -14.55
C PRO A 182 29.04 0.63 -13.14
N PHE A 183 29.72 1.62 -12.53
CA PHE A 183 30.24 1.53 -11.16
C PHE A 183 29.17 1.45 -10.08
N MET A 184 27.96 1.96 -10.32
CA MET A 184 26.90 1.99 -9.32
C MET A 184 26.51 0.56 -8.89
N ARG A 185 26.50 -0.39 -9.84
CA ARG A 185 26.16 -1.79 -9.57
C ARG A 185 27.20 -2.48 -8.70
N LEU A 186 28.49 -2.17 -8.92
CA LEU A 186 29.62 -2.67 -8.11
C LEU A 186 29.64 -2.05 -6.71
N ALA A 187 29.40 -0.74 -6.60
CA ALA A 187 29.29 -0.07 -5.31
C ALA A 187 28.13 -0.64 -4.47
N TRP A 188 27.01 -0.99 -5.12
CA TRP A 188 25.86 -1.56 -4.44
C TRP A 188 26.09 -3.00 -3.97
N THR A 189 26.90 -3.80 -4.68
CA THR A 189 27.31 -5.14 -4.22
C THR A 189 28.34 -5.06 -3.11
N LEU A 190 29.27 -4.09 -3.15
CA LEU A 190 30.27 -3.88 -2.10
C LEU A 190 29.68 -3.41 -0.77
N ARG A 191 28.51 -2.76 -0.76
CA ARG A 191 27.85 -2.24 0.45
C ARG A 191 27.75 -3.28 1.58
N GLY A 192 27.44 -4.53 1.24
CA GLY A 192 27.36 -5.61 2.23
C GLY A 192 28.73 -5.94 2.83
N VAL A 193 29.75 -6.07 1.97
CA VAL A 193 31.14 -6.37 2.38
C VAL A 193 31.72 -5.24 3.22
N VAL A 194 31.58 -3.99 2.78
CA VAL A 194 32.01 -2.80 3.53
C VAL A 194 31.29 -2.71 4.86
N GLY A 195 29.99 -3.02 4.90
CA GLY A 195 29.22 -3.07 6.14
C GLY A 195 29.77 -4.09 7.14
N VAL A 196 30.12 -5.29 6.69
CA VAL A 196 30.74 -6.32 7.54
C VAL A 196 32.11 -5.88 8.04
N ILE A 197 32.95 -5.32 7.16
CA ILE A 197 34.28 -4.82 7.53
C ILE A 197 34.16 -3.72 8.60
N CYS A 198 33.27 -2.74 8.42
CA CYS A 198 33.04 -1.69 9.41
C CYS A 198 32.62 -2.24 10.78
N VAL A 199 31.79 -3.28 10.82
CA VAL A 199 31.38 -3.92 12.08
C VAL A 199 32.58 -4.57 12.76
N VAL A 200 33.35 -5.38 12.02
CA VAL A 200 34.51 -6.11 12.55
C VAL A 200 35.58 -5.14 13.04
N GLN A 201 35.91 -4.11 12.26
CA GLN A 201 36.88 -3.08 12.65
C GLN A 201 36.41 -2.31 13.88
N SER A 202 35.15 -1.89 13.94
CA SER A 202 34.62 -1.17 15.11
C SER A 202 34.67 -2.00 16.39
N VAL A 203 34.42 -3.31 16.30
CA VAL A 203 34.54 -4.22 17.45
C VAL A 203 36.00 -4.42 17.84
N ALA A 204 36.91 -4.57 16.87
CA ALA A 204 38.35 -4.70 17.12
C ALA A 204 38.95 -3.45 17.79
N GLU A 205 38.43 -2.26 17.46
CA GLU A 205 38.83 -0.98 18.05
C GLU A 205 38.17 -0.67 19.42
N GLY A 206 37.43 -1.64 19.99
CA GLY A 206 36.75 -1.47 21.29
C GLY A 206 35.48 -0.62 21.23
N ARG A 207 35.03 -0.22 20.03
CA ARG A 207 33.82 0.58 19.79
C ARG A 207 32.69 -0.31 19.26
N ALA A 208 32.32 -1.32 20.03
CA ALA A 208 31.30 -2.29 19.60
C ALA A 208 29.93 -1.64 19.32
N ALA A 209 29.53 -0.63 20.10
CA ALA A 209 28.23 0.04 19.94
C ALA A 209 28.02 0.67 18.54
N PRO A 210 28.89 1.57 18.03
CA PRO A 210 28.73 2.11 16.68
C PRO A 210 28.86 1.05 15.58
N GLY A 211 29.72 0.03 15.79
CA GLY A 211 29.84 -1.10 14.87
C GLY A 211 28.52 -1.86 14.70
N LEU A 212 27.89 -2.24 15.81
CA LEU A 212 26.59 -2.93 15.82
C LEU A 212 25.48 -2.07 15.20
N LEU A 213 25.45 -0.77 15.48
CA LEU A 213 24.49 0.15 14.86
C LEU A 213 24.66 0.21 13.33
N GLY A 214 25.90 0.35 12.84
CA GLY A 214 26.21 0.33 11.41
C GLY A 214 25.80 -0.98 10.75
N GLY A 215 26.13 -2.11 11.39
CA GLY A 215 25.72 -3.44 10.94
C GLY A 215 24.21 -3.62 10.87
N ALA A 216 23.47 -3.12 11.86
CA ALA A 216 22.01 -3.16 11.88
C ALA A 216 21.40 -2.35 10.72
N VAL A 217 21.94 -1.16 10.42
CA VAL A 217 21.50 -0.35 9.27
C VAL A 217 21.74 -1.09 7.94
N VAL A 218 22.90 -1.73 7.79
CA VAL A 218 23.21 -2.54 6.60
C VAL A 218 22.25 -3.72 6.48
N ALA A 219 22.03 -4.47 7.56
CA ALA A 219 21.08 -5.58 7.59
C ALA A 219 19.66 -5.12 7.21
N LEU A 220 19.19 -4.01 7.77
CA LEU A 220 17.88 -3.42 7.46
C LEU A 220 17.69 -3.11 5.98
N THR A 221 18.75 -2.70 5.27
CA THR A 221 18.63 -2.43 3.82
C THR A 221 18.36 -3.66 2.96
N TYR A 222 18.60 -4.86 3.48
CA TYR A 222 18.21 -6.11 2.82
C TYR A 222 16.91 -6.69 3.38
N LEU A 223 16.73 -6.58 4.70
CA LEU A 223 15.55 -7.11 5.38
C LEU A 223 14.27 -6.36 5.00
N VAL A 224 14.31 -5.03 4.92
CA VAL A 224 13.12 -4.22 4.58
C VAL A 224 12.57 -4.57 3.19
N PRO A 225 13.36 -4.57 2.09
CA PRO A 225 12.86 -4.98 0.79
C PRO A 225 12.38 -6.43 0.74
N ALA A 226 13.09 -7.35 1.41
CA ALA A 226 12.70 -8.75 1.45
C ALA A 226 11.37 -8.97 2.19
N ALA A 227 11.21 -8.32 3.34
CA ALA A 227 9.97 -8.34 4.10
C ALA A 227 8.82 -7.68 3.31
N GLY A 228 9.09 -6.57 2.62
CA GLY A 228 8.12 -5.91 1.74
C GLY A 228 7.62 -6.82 0.62
N ARG A 229 8.51 -7.53 -0.08
CA ARG A 229 8.12 -8.52 -1.09
C ARG A 229 7.24 -9.63 -0.50
N ARG A 230 7.54 -10.10 0.71
CA ARG A 230 6.73 -11.13 1.38
C ARG A 230 5.36 -10.62 1.81
N ILE A 231 5.25 -9.37 2.24
CA ILE A 231 3.95 -8.74 2.53
C ILE A 231 3.14 -8.68 1.23
N GLU A 232 3.74 -8.20 0.15
CA GLU A 232 3.05 -8.03 -1.13
C GLU A 232 2.49 -9.35 -1.64
N LEU A 233 3.29 -10.42 -1.64
CA LEU A 233 2.84 -11.75 -2.07
C LEU A 233 1.68 -12.29 -1.22
N ARG A 234 1.68 -12.05 0.10
CA ARG A 234 0.61 -12.51 0.99
C ARG A 234 -0.66 -11.71 0.79
N VAL A 235 -0.52 -10.39 0.68
CA VAL A 235 -1.63 -9.47 0.47
C VAL A 235 -2.29 -9.73 -0.87
N GLU A 236 -1.51 -10.00 -1.91
CA GLU A 236 -2.03 -10.37 -3.23
C GLU A 236 -2.83 -11.67 -3.16
N ALA A 237 -2.30 -12.72 -2.53
CA ALA A 237 -2.98 -13.99 -2.38
C ALA A 237 -4.23 -13.93 -1.48
N GLU A 238 -4.26 -13.04 -0.49
CA GLU A 238 -5.45 -12.77 0.33
C GLU A 238 -6.50 -11.98 -0.45
N ALA A 239 -6.09 -11.02 -1.26
CA ALA A 239 -6.97 -10.24 -2.11
C ALA A 239 -7.61 -11.09 -3.22
N ASP A 240 -6.85 -11.98 -3.85
CA ASP A 240 -7.38 -12.90 -4.85
C ASP A 240 -8.43 -13.86 -4.23
N ARG A 241 -8.16 -14.38 -3.03
CA ARG A 241 -9.14 -15.18 -2.27
C ARG A 241 -10.41 -14.39 -1.93
N PHE A 242 -10.27 -13.11 -1.59
CA PHE A 242 -11.41 -12.23 -1.34
C PHE A 242 -12.26 -12.04 -2.59
N VAL A 243 -11.63 -11.80 -3.75
CA VAL A 243 -12.32 -11.66 -5.04
C VAL A 243 -13.01 -12.97 -5.45
N LEU A 244 -12.37 -14.11 -5.22
CA LEU A 244 -12.94 -15.44 -5.45
C LEU A 244 -14.17 -15.69 -4.58
N ALA A 245 -14.13 -15.32 -3.30
CA ALA A 245 -15.28 -15.44 -2.39
C ALA A 245 -16.49 -14.61 -2.84
N LEU A 246 -16.25 -13.53 -3.59
CA LEU A 246 -17.28 -12.68 -4.20
C LEU A 246 -17.75 -13.18 -5.58
N GLY A 247 -17.19 -14.29 -6.09
CA GLY A 247 -17.49 -14.81 -7.42
C GLY A 247 -16.98 -13.93 -8.57
N LEU A 248 -16.02 -13.04 -8.30
CA LEU A 248 -15.44 -12.12 -9.29
C LEU A 248 -14.08 -12.60 -9.81
N GLY A 249 -13.63 -13.80 -9.43
CA GLY A 249 -12.32 -14.37 -9.79
C GLY A 249 -12.08 -14.44 -11.31
N PRO A 250 -12.97 -15.08 -12.09
CA PRO A 250 -12.82 -15.18 -13.54
C PRO A 250 -12.86 -13.82 -14.23
N VAL A 251 -13.65 -12.88 -13.71
CA VAL A 251 -13.74 -11.51 -14.21
C VAL A 251 -12.42 -10.77 -14.02
N LEU A 252 -11.80 -10.91 -12.83
CA LEU A 252 -10.50 -10.33 -12.55
C LEU A 252 -9.40 -10.96 -13.43
N ALA A 253 -9.42 -12.28 -13.62
CA ALA A 253 -8.46 -12.96 -14.49
C ALA A 253 -8.55 -12.46 -15.95
N GLY A 254 -9.77 -12.33 -16.48
CA GLY A 254 -10.03 -11.77 -17.80
C GLY A 254 -9.49 -10.35 -17.96
N LEU A 255 -9.76 -9.49 -16.97
CA LEU A 255 -9.25 -8.13 -16.94
C LEU A 255 -7.72 -8.09 -16.95
N LEU A 256 -7.07 -8.82 -16.05
CA LEU A 256 -5.61 -8.84 -15.92
C LEU A 256 -4.93 -9.37 -17.18
N ARG A 257 -5.53 -10.39 -17.84
CA ARG A 257 -5.06 -10.93 -19.11
C ARG A 257 -5.15 -9.90 -20.23
N ARG A 258 -6.30 -9.22 -20.34
CA ARG A 258 -6.57 -8.22 -21.38
C ARG A 258 -5.59 -7.04 -21.31
N PHE A 259 -5.24 -6.60 -20.10
CA PHE A 259 -4.31 -5.48 -19.88
C PHE A 259 -2.85 -5.92 -19.69
N GLY A 260 -2.53 -7.19 -19.94
CA GLY A 260 -1.15 -7.70 -19.93
C GLY A 260 -0.45 -7.58 -18.57
N HIS A 261 -1.20 -7.68 -17.46
CA HIS A 261 -0.58 -7.64 -16.14
C HIS A 261 0.21 -8.92 -15.87
N PRO A 262 1.46 -8.81 -15.39
CA PRO A 262 2.30 -9.98 -15.14
C PRO A 262 1.68 -10.84 -14.04
N MET A 263 1.30 -12.07 -14.40
CA MET A 263 0.72 -13.06 -13.50
C MET A 263 1.46 -14.39 -13.62
N THR A 264 1.57 -15.11 -12.52
CA THR A 264 2.02 -16.50 -12.54
C THR A 264 0.90 -17.41 -13.06
N LEU A 265 1.26 -18.51 -13.71
CA LEU A 265 0.28 -19.51 -14.18
C LEU A 265 -0.58 -20.04 -13.03
N GLU A 266 0.03 -20.28 -11.85
CA GLU A 266 -0.67 -20.72 -10.64
C GLU A 266 -1.76 -19.74 -10.22
N ARG A 267 -1.47 -18.43 -10.25
CA ARG A 267 -2.45 -17.38 -9.90
C ARG A 267 -3.59 -17.35 -10.91
N MET A 268 -3.28 -17.48 -12.20
CA MET A 268 -4.29 -17.48 -13.26
C MET A 268 -5.24 -18.68 -13.11
N GLN A 269 -4.69 -19.88 -12.88
CA GLN A 269 -5.49 -21.08 -12.61
C GLN A 269 -6.37 -20.94 -11.36
N GLN A 270 -5.85 -20.34 -10.29
CA GLN A 270 -6.61 -20.11 -9.06
C GLN A 270 -7.77 -19.13 -9.26
N LEU A 271 -7.56 -18.05 -10.03
CA LEU A 271 -8.60 -17.06 -10.30
C LEU A 271 -9.67 -17.58 -11.28
N GLU A 272 -9.29 -18.46 -12.20
CA GLU A 272 -10.19 -19.09 -13.17
C GLU A 272 -10.92 -20.32 -12.62
N ALA A 273 -10.43 -20.91 -11.53
CA ALA A 273 -11.11 -21.99 -10.84
C ALA A 273 -12.49 -21.51 -10.39
N VAL A 274 -13.54 -22.07 -10.99
CA VAL A 274 -14.92 -21.82 -10.59
C VAL A 274 -15.07 -22.34 -9.16
N VAL A 275 -15.21 -21.43 -8.21
CA VAL A 275 -15.65 -21.80 -6.86
C VAL A 275 -17.11 -22.18 -7.00
N GLU A 276 -17.42 -23.48 -7.03
CA GLU A 276 -18.77 -23.97 -6.79
C GLU A 276 -19.22 -23.40 -5.45
N GLN A 277 -20.17 -22.45 -5.48
CA GLN A 277 -20.81 -21.98 -4.27
C GLN A 277 -21.46 -23.21 -3.60
N PRO A 278 -21.21 -23.47 -2.31
CA PRO A 278 -21.93 -24.51 -1.62
C PRO A 278 -23.41 -24.15 -1.70
N GLN A 279 -24.20 -24.98 -2.38
CA GLN A 279 -25.65 -24.86 -2.46
C GLN A 279 -26.15 -24.68 -1.03
N ARG A 280 -26.69 -23.48 -0.73
CA ARG A 280 -27.45 -23.27 0.51
C ARG A 280 -28.51 -24.38 0.56
N PRO A 281 -28.59 -25.17 1.64
CA PRO A 281 -29.61 -26.21 1.74
C PRO A 281 -30.97 -25.53 1.60
N ARG A 282 -31.68 -25.85 0.51
CA ARG A 282 -33.06 -25.47 0.33
C ARG A 282 -33.84 -26.20 1.42
N LEU A 283 -34.26 -25.48 2.44
CA LEU A 283 -35.24 -25.97 3.40
C LEU A 283 -36.52 -26.26 2.62
N HIS A 284 -36.74 -27.52 2.28
CA HIS A 284 -38.03 -28.01 1.82
C HIS A 284 -38.96 -27.97 3.02
N LEU A 285 -39.90 -27.02 3.03
CA LEU A 285 -41.06 -27.09 3.91
C LEU A 285 -41.89 -28.30 3.47
N VAL A 286 -41.82 -29.37 4.27
CA VAL A 286 -42.75 -30.50 4.18
C VAL A 286 -44.08 -29.98 4.71
N HIS A 287 -45.05 -29.78 3.81
CA HIS A 287 -46.44 -29.63 4.20
C HIS A 287 -46.96 -31.00 4.64
N GLY A 288 -47.17 -31.15 5.95
CA GLY A 288 -48.02 -32.19 6.53
C GLY A 288 -49.47 -31.74 6.57
#